data_AF-A0A841FXQ1-F1
#
_entry.id   AF-A0A841FXQ1-F1
#
_cell.length_a   1.000
_cell.length_b   1.000
_cell.length_c   1.000
_cell.angle_alpha   90.00
_cell.angle_beta   90.00
_cell.angle_gamma   90.00
#
_symmetry.space_group_name_H-M   'P 1'
#
loop_
_entity.id
_entity.type
_entity.pdbx_description
1 polymer ?
#
loop_
_entity_poly.entity_id
_entity_poly.type
_entity_poly.pdbx_seq_one_letter_code
_entity_poly.pdbx_strand_id
1 'polypeptide(L)'
;MRKRKVGSLLGGIVAIALAAVGWLAFERLRPGETTTVEASFAFDVTDPDKVVAHSEAVVIATVTGIADFHHDGGTPPHTVFEVTVTDSLKGSATGHILVQQTGGTDGKDTWLVEDVDPLAVGSTYALPLNPRGDGAWVLVLTPLLAPTPDPDATTGSWVDHLSAPPS
;
A
#
# COMPACT_ATOMS: atom_id res chain seq x y z
N MET A 1 -11.41 -65.90 -20.22
CA MET A 1 -10.25 -65.02 -19.97
C MET A 1 -10.69 -63.56 -20.01
N ARG A 2 -10.81 -62.89 -18.86
CA ARG A 2 -10.93 -61.42 -18.78
C ARG A 2 -10.18 -60.93 -17.55
N LYS A 3 -8.96 -60.44 -17.75
CA LYS A 3 -8.25 -59.58 -16.80
C LYS A 3 -7.74 -58.38 -17.58
N ARG A 4 -7.72 -57.23 -16.91
CA ARG A 4 -7.13 -55.92 -17.27
C ARG A 4 -8.13 -54.84 -17.73
N LYS A 5 -8.71 -54.13 -16.75
CA LYS A 5 -9.02 -52.69 -16.81
C LYS A 5 -9.03 -52.04 -15.40
N VAL A 6 -8.12 -52.43 -14.52
CA VAL A 6 -8.01 -51.84 -13.16
C VAL A 6 -6.74 -50.97 -13.01
N GLY A 7 -5.71 -51.17 -13.85
CA GLY A 7 -4.46 -50.43 -13.76
C GLY A 7 -4.49 -48.97 -14.26
N SER A 8 -5.44 -48.58 -15.12
CA SER A 8 -5.46 -47.23 -15.69
C SER A 8 -6.08 -46.15 -14.79
N LEU A 9 -6.97 -46.51 -13.85
CA LEU A 9 -7.60 -45.50 -12.99
C LEU A 9 -6.71 -45.05 -11.83
N LEU A 10 -5.91 -45.95 -11.24
CA LEU A 10 -4.99 -45.59 -10.15
C LEU A 10 -3.79 -44.74 -10.63
N GLY A 11 -3.27 -45.00 -11.84
CA GLY A 11 -2.17 -44.21 -12.40
C GLY A 11 -2.56 -42.74 -12.68
N GLY A 12 -3.79 -42.50 -13.12
CA GLY A 12 -4.31 -41.15 -13.36
C GLY A 12 -4.45 -40.32 -12.08
N ILE A 13 -4.94 -40.92 -11.00
CA ILE A 13 -5.13 -40.23 -9.70
C ILE A 13 -3.80 -39.83 -9.08
N VAL A 14 -2.78 -40.71 -9.15
CA VAL A 14 -1.44 -40.42 -8.61
C VAL A 14 -0.76 -39.28 -9.39
N ALA A 15 -0.90 -39.23 -10.72
CA ALA A 15 -0.34 -38.16 -11.53
C ALA A 15 -0.98 -36.79 -11.21
N ILE A 16 -2.30 -36.75 -11.03
CA ILE A 16 -3.02 -35.51 -10.65
C ILE A 16 -2.59 -35.06 -9.24
N ALA A 17 -2.48 -35.98 -8.29
CA ALA A 17 -2.05 -35.66 -6.93
C ALA A 17 -0.62 -35.09 -6.90
N LEU A 18 0.32 -35.67 -7.65
CA LEU A 18 1.69 -35.16 -7.76
C LEU A 18 1.75 -33.79 -8.45
N ALA A 19 0.95 -33.57 -9.49
CA ALA A 19 0.85 -32.27 -10.14
C ALA A 19 0.29 -31.20 -9.18
N ALA A 20 -0.74 -31.53 -8.40
CA ALA A 20 -1.32 -30.60 -7.42
C ALA A 20 -0.35 -30.25 -6.29
N VAL A 21 0.38 -31.23 -5.75
CA VAL A 21 1.41 -31.00 -4.72
C VAL A 21 2.58 -30.19 -5.29
N GLY A 22 3.01 -30.51 -6.51
CA GLY A 22 4.04 -29.75 -7.22
C GLY A 22 3.64 -28.29 -7.45
N TRP A 23 2.39 -28.07 -7.86
CA TRP A 23 1.83 -26.72 -8.04
C TRP A 23 1.75 -25.94 -6.72
N LEU A 24 1.22 -26.55 -5.65
CA LEU A 24 1.17 -25.94 -4.32
C LEU A 24 2.57 -25.61 -3.78
N ALA A 25 3.53 -26.52 -3.97
CA ALA A 25 4.92 -26.28 -3.58
C ALA A 25 5.53 -25.14 -4.41
N PHE A 26 5.24 -25.07 -5.70
CA PHE A 26 5.69 -23.99 -6.56
C PHE A 26 5.13 -22.63 -6.13
N GLU A 27 3.81 -22.51 -5.88
CA GLU A 27 3.23 -21.25 -5.36
C GLU A 27 3.81 -20.84 -4.00
N ARG A 28 4.09 -21.83 -3.13
CA ARG A 28 4.74 -21.60 -1.83
C ARG A 28 6.20 -21.18 -1.95
N LEU A 29 6.91 -21.61 -2.99
CA LEU A 29 8.35 -21.36 -3.17
C LEU A 29 8.65 -20.24 -4.17
N ARG A 30 7.68 -19.82 -4.99
CA ARG A 30 7.90 -18.73 -5.95
C ARG A 30 8.34 -17.47 -5.19
N PRO A 31 9.40 -16.78 -5.65
CA PRO A 31 9.73 -15.47 -5.13
C PRO A 31 8.57 -14.52 -5.39
N GLY A 32 8.41 -13.54 -4.51
CA GLY A 32 7.51 -12.42 -4.77
C GLY A 32 8.01 -11.61 -5.95
N GLU A 33 7.08 -11.11 -6.76
CA GLU A 33 7.40 -10.20 -7.86
C GLU A 33 7.13 -8.75 -7.43
N THR A 34 8.09 -7.86 -7.69
CA THR A 34 7.89 -6.42 -7.55
C THR A 34 7.66 -5.82 -8.92
N THR A 35 6.50 -5.21 -9.13
CA THR A 35 6.14 -4.52 -10.36
C THR A 35 6.09 -3.02 -10.11
N THR A 36 6.90 -2.25 -10.85
CA THR A 36 6.75 -0.79 -10.88
C THR A 36 5.61 -0.43 -11.82
N VAL A 37 4.67 0.36 -11.31
CA VAL A 37 3.54 0.91 -12.05
C VAL A 37 3.87 2.35 -12.41
N GLU A 38 4.07 2.58 -13.70
CA GLU A 38 4.26 3.92 -14.27
C GLU A 38 2.95 4.71 -14.18
N ALA A 39 2.98 5.86 -13.53
CA ALA A 39 1.84 6.75 -13.41
C ALA A 39 2.19 8.13 -13.96
N SER A 40 1.20 8.80 -14.56
CA SER A 40 1.37 10.18 -15.04
C SER A 40 0.60 11.12 -14.12
N PHE A 41 1.32 12.09 -13.54
CA PHE A 41 0.76 13.07 -12.62
C PHE A 41 0.68 14.45 -13.25
N ALA A 42 -0.29 15.25 -12.80
CA ALA A 42 -0.46 16.64 -13.26
C ALA A 42 0.60 17.59 -12.67
N PHE A 43 1.37 17.14 -11.68
CA PHE A 43 2.45 17.85 -11.02
C PHE A 43 3.49 16.85 -10.52
N ASP A 44 4.64 17.36 -10.09
CA ASP A 44 5.71 16.55 -9.52
C ASP A 44 5.36 16.08 -8.10
N VAL A 45 5.08 14.79 -7.96
CA VAL A 45 4.67 14.13 -6.70
C VAL A 45 5.85 13.79 -5.78
N THR A 46 7.08 14.05 -6.21
CA THR A 46 8.29 13.88 -5.38
C THR A 46 8.67 15.16 -4.62
N ASP A 47 8.10 16.29 -5.02
CA ASP A 47 8.28 17.60 -4.40
C ASP A 47 7.25 17.79 -3.26
N PRO A 48 7.69 17.79 -1.98
CA PRO A 48 6.80 17.88 -0.83
C PRO A 48 5.93 19.14 -0.83
N ASP A 49 6.46 20.27 -1.31
CA ASP A 49 5.74 21.54 -1.31
C ASP A 49 4.57 21.49 -2.30
N LYS A 50 4.79 20.88 -3.47
CA LYS A 50 3.73 20.69 -4.46
C LYS A 50 2.69 19.68 -3.99
N VAL A 51 3.12 18.60 -3.34
CA VAL A 51 2.22 17.58 -2.77
C VAL A 51 1.33 18.19 -1.69
N VAL A 52 1.90 18.93 -0.74
CA VAL A 52 1.15 19.62 0.33
C VAL A 52 0.22 20.69 -0.25
N ALA A 53 0.68 21.44 -1.25
CA ALA A 53 -0.14 22.46 -1.91
C ALA A 53 -1.36 21.84 -2.61
N HIS A 54 -1.19 20.70 -3.28
CA HIS A 54 -2.25 20.00 -4.00
C HIS A 54 -3.21 19.20 -3.12
N SER A 55 -2.80 18.87 -1.89
CA SER A 55 -3.61 18.05 -0.98
C SER A 55 -4.67 18.85 -0.25
N GLU A 56 -5.88 18.33 -0.09
CA GLU A 56 -6.93 18.97 0.70
C GLU A 56 -6.72 18.82 2.21
N ALA A 57 -6.06 17.74 2.64
CA ALA A 57 -5.65 17.52 4.02
C ALA A 57 -4.21 17.03 4.13
N VAL A 58 -3.55 17.34 5.24
CA VAL A 58 -2.25 16.78 5.63
C VAL A 58 -2.35 16.40 7.09
N VAL A 59 -2.17 15.12 7.39
CA VAL A 59 -2.35 14.58 8.75
C VAL A 59 -1.12 13.80 9.21
N ILE A 60 -0.87 13.79 10.51
CA ILE A 60 0.00 12.79 11.13
C ILE A 60 -0.90 11.62 11.55
N ALA A 61 -0.62 10.43 11.04
CA ALA A 61 -1.45 9.26 11.30
C ALA A 61 -0.63 7.98 11.43
N THR A 62 -1.07 7.11 12.32
CA THR A 62 -0.53 5.75 12.48
C THR A 62 -1.38 4.76 11.69
N VAL A 63 -0.74 3.92 10.90
CA VAL A 63 -1.40 2.85 10.15
C VAL A 63 -1.74 1.72 11.12
N THR A 64 -3.02 1.48 11.33
CA THR A 64 -3.49 0.48 12.30
C THR A 64 -3.80 -0.87 11.67
N GLY A 65 -4.04 -0.91 10.35
CA GLY A 65 -4.32 -2.15 9.65
C GLY A 65 -4.51 -1.97 8.15
N ILE A 66 -4.74 -3.09 7.47
CA ILE A 66 -5.16 -3.16 6.07
C ILE A 66 -6.64 -3.54 6.07
N ALA A 67 -7.48 -2.68 5.51
CA ALA A 67 -8.91 -2.94 5.36
C ALA A 67 -9.19 -3.79 4.12
N ASP A 68 -8.52 -3.49 3.01
CA ASP A 68 -8.75 -4.18 1.73
C ASP A 68 -7.58 -4.02 0.76
N PHE A 69 -7.53 -4.90 -0.25
CA PHE A 69 -6.63 -4.81 -1.41
C PHE A 69 -7.41 -5.14 -2.68
N HIS A 70 -7.32 -4.25 -3.67
CA HIS A 70 -7.99 -4.44 -4.96
C HIS A 70 -6.96 -4.50 -6.08
N HIS A 71 -7.03 -5.58 -6.86
CA HIS A 71 -6.34 -5.72 -8.12
C HIS A 71 -7.30 -6.36 -9.12
N ASP A 72 -7.98 -5.53 -9.90
CA ASP A 72 -8.74 -5.97 -11.07
C ASP A 72 -8.02 -5.50 -12.35
N GLY A 73 -8.09 -6.28 -13.42
CA GLY A 73 -7.35 -6.00 -14.66
C GLY A 73 -7.74 -4.70 -15.39
N GLY A 74 -8.59 -3.86 -14.80
CA GLY A 74 -9.07 -2.59 -15.34
C GLY A 74 -8.67 -1.35 -14.53
N THR A 75 -8.22 -1.50 -13.28
CA THR A 75 -7.74 -0.37 -12.45
C THR A 75 -6.35 -0.64 -11.89
N PRO A 76 -5.54 0.41 -11.64
CA PRO A 76 -4.28 0.23 -10.93
C PRO A 76 -4.55 -0.45 -9.57
N PRO A 77 -3.70 -1.42 -9.17
CA PRO A 77 -3.82 -2.05 -7.88
C PRO A 77 -3.78 -0.99 -6.78
N HIS A 78 -4.57 -1.17 -5.73
CA HIS A 78 -4.59 -0.24 -4.60
C HIS A 78 -4.90 -0.96 -3.29
N THR A 79 -4.32 -0.43 -2.22
CA THR A 79 -4.52 -0.90 -0.84
C THR A 79 -5.32 0.14 -0.07
N VAL A 80 -6.31 -0.31 0.69
CA VAL A 80 -7.07 0.52 1.64
C VAL A 80 -6.55 0.23 3.03
N PHE A 81 -5.97 1.24 3.66
CA PHE A 81 -5.44 1.18 5.02
C PHE A 81 -6.43 1.78 6.01
N GLU A 82 -6.49 1.18 7.19
CA GLU A 82 -7.05 1.83 8.37
C GLU A 82 -5.95 2.66 9.02
N VAL A 83 -6.23 3.93 9.26
CA VAL A 83 -5.29 4.81 9.96
C VAL A 83 -5.99 5.57 11.09
N THR A 84 -5.24 5.85 12.14
CA THR A 84 -5.68 6.72 13.23
C THR A 84 -4.93 8.03 13.16
N VAL A 85 -5.66 9.12 12.94
CA VAL A 85 -5.11 10.47 12.89
C VAL A 85 -4.80 10.96 14.30
N THR A 86 -3.56 11.34 14.54
CA THR A 86 -3.11 11.93 15.80
C THR A 86 -3.04 13.45 15.73
N ASP A 87 -2.73 14.00 14.55
CA ASP A 87 -2.69 15.45 14.33
C ASP A 87 -3.12 15.82 12.90
N SER A 88 -3.68 17.02 12.73
CA SER A 88 -4.08 17.56 11.43
C SER A 88 -3.33 18.86 11.16
N LEU A 89 -2.35 18.80 10.25
CA LEU A 89 -1.53 19.93 9.84
C LEU A 89 -2.26 20.83 8.82
N LYS A 90 -3.15 20.24 8.01
CA LYS A 90 -4.00 20.93 7.03
C LYS A 90 -5.31 20.16 6.87
N GLY A 91 -6.40 20.88 6.64
CA GLY A 91 -7.72 20.28 6.40
C GLY A 91 -8.40 19.76 7.66
N SER A 92 -9.42 18.91 7.49
CA SER A 92 -10.33 18.46 8.56
C SER A 92 -10.35 16.94 8.81
N ALA A 93 -9.46 16.19 8.16
CA ALA A 93 -9.35 14.75 8.37
C ALA A 93 -8.96 14.45 9.83
N THR A 94 -9.80 13.72 10.56
CA THR A 94 -9.61 13.43 12.00
C THR A 94 -10.18 12.06 12.38
N GLY A 95 -9.69 11.50 13.48
CA GLY A 95 -10.15 10.22 14.02
C GLY A 95 -9.66 9.01 13.24
N HIS A 96 -10.48 7.96 13.19
CA HIS A 96 -10.20 6.75 12.41
C HIS A 96 -10.73 6.92 11.00
N ILE A 97 -9.85 6.83 10.01
CA ILE A 97 -10.19 7.04 8.59
C ILE A 97 -9.63 5.91 7.73
N LEU A 98 -10.20 5.77 6.53
CA LEU A 98 -9.70 4.89 5.49
C LEU A 98 -8.86 5.70 4.50
N VAL A 99 -7.66 5.21 4.22
CA VAL A 99 -6.73 5.82 3.25
C VAL A 99 -6.43 4.81 2.16
N GLN A 100 -6.76 5.16 0.93
CA GLN A 100 -6.43 4.40 -0.26
C GLN A 100 -5.06 4.86 -0.79
N GLN A 101 -4.13 3.93 -0.93
CA GLN A 101 -2.85 4.13 -1.62
C GLN A 101 -2.87 3.31 -2.92
N THR A 102 -2.47 3.93 -4.03
CA THR A 102 -2.20 3.20 -5.28
C THR A 102 -0.92 2.38 -5.10
N GLY A 103 -0.94 1.12 -5.55
CA GLY A 103 0.06 0.12 -5.22
C GLY A 103 -0.32 -0.69 -3.98
N GLY A 104 0.62 -1.51 -3.51
CA GLY A 104 0.36 -2.39 -2.38
C GLY A 104 1.08 -3.71 -2.44
N THR A 105 0.79 -4.56 -1.46
CA THR A 105 1.30 -5.92 -1.40
C THR A 105 0.14 -6.90 -1.25
N ASP A 106 0.07 -7.90 -2.13
CA ASP A 106 -0.83 -9.04 -2.03
C ASP A 106 -0.03 -10.34 -1.96
N GLY A 107 -0.08 -10.98 -0.80
CA GLY A 107 0.73 -12.16 -0.49
C GLY A 107 2.22 -11.87 -0.60
N LYS A 108 2.83 -12.23 -1.73
CA LYS A 108 4.26 -12.03 -2.00
C LYS A 108 4.52 -10.96 -3.06
N ASP A 109 3.51 -10.61 -3.84
CA ASP A 109 3.64 -9.73 -4.98
C ASP A 109 3.41 -8.30 -4.52
N THR A 110 4.21 -7.36 -5.02
CA THR A 110 4.19 -5.95 -4.61
C THR A 110 4.14 -5.05 -5.84
N TRP A 111 3.27 -4.04 -5.79
CA TRP A 111 3.14 -3.02 -6.79
C TRP A 111 3.60 -1.68 -6.21
N LEU A 112 4.67 -1.13 -6.77
CA LEU A 112 5.21 0.17 -6.40
C LEU A 112 4.78 1.20 -7.43
N VAL A 113 4.33 2.37 -6.98
CA VAL A 113 4.00 3.49 -7.87
C VAL A 113 5.05 4.56 -7.63
N GLU A 114 5.77 4.98 -8.68
CA GLU A 114 6.92 5.90 -8.55
C GLU A 114 7.97 5.45 -7.53
N ASP A 115 8.22 4.14 -7.44
CA ASP A 115 9.14 3.53 -6.45
C ASP A 115 8.80 3.86 -4.98
N VAL A 116 7.55 4.25 -4.70
CA VAL A 116 7.06 4.51 -3.34
C VAL A 116 6.63 3.19 -2.69
N ASP A 117 7.22 2.92 -1.52
CA ASP A 117 6.86 1.76 -0.71
C ASP A 117 5.41 1.84 -0.18
N PRO A 118 4.70 0.70 -0.06
CA PRO A 118 3.42 0.63 0.64
C PRO A 118 3.54 1.09 2.09
N LEU A 119 2.48 1.71 2.60
CA LEU A 119 2.38 2.06 4.02
C LEU A 119 2.52 0.80 4.89
N ALA A 120 3.32 0.89 5.96
CA ALA A 120 3.55 -0.22 6.86
C ALA A 120 2.65 -0.13 8.10
N VAL A 121 1.98 -1.23 8.45
CA VAL A 121 1.17 -1.33 9.67
C VAL A 121 2.05 -1.13 10.91
N GLY A 122 1.59 -0.29 11.83
CA GLY A 122 2.30 0.11 13.04
C GLY A 122 3.20 1.34 12.87
N SER A 123 3.42 1.80 11.63
CA SER A 123 4.22 2.99 11.35
C SER A 123 3.37 4.26 11.34
N THR A 124 4.01 5.39 11.63
CA THR A 124 3.40 6.71 11.63
C THR A 124 3.98 7.56 10.50
N TYR A 125 3.10 8.25 9.78
CA TYR A 125 3.44 9.03 8.59
C TYR A 125 2.77 10.39 8.62
N ALA A 126 3.37 11.36 7.91
CA ALA A 126 2.64 12.52 7.43
C ALA A 126 1.99 12.16 6.09
N LEU A 127 0.66 12.15 6.06
CA LEU A 127 -0.15 11.72 4.93
C LEU A 127 -0.80 12.93 4.25
N PRO A 128 -0.39 13.27 3.02
CA PRO A 128 -1.09 14.21 2.17
C PRO A 128 -2.30 13.52 1.49
N LEU A 129 -3.50 14.06 1.69
CA LEU A 129 -4.76 13.38 1.39
C LEU A 129 -5.72 14.25 0.56
N ASN A 130 -6.41 13.60 -0.38
CA ASN A 130 -7.57 14.15 -1.09
C ASN A 130 -8.83 13.31 -0.80
N PRO A 131 -10.03 13.90 -0.71
CA PRO A 131 -11.24 13.15 -0.48
C PRO A 131 -11.58 12.29 -1.71
N ARG A 132 -12.01 11.05 -1.47
CA ARG A 132 -12.47 10.14 -2.53
C ARG A 132 -13.94 10.33 -2.90
N GLY A 133 -14.70 11.04 -2.05
CA GLY A 133 -16.12 11.34 -2.25
C GLY A 133 -17.09 10.40 -1.54
N ASP A 134 -16.62 9.26 -1.01
CA ASP A 134 -17.41 8.27 -0.26
C ASP A 134 -17.07 8.23 1.24
N GLY A 135 -16.34 9.23 1.72
CA GLY A 135 -15.85 9.31 3.10
C GLY A 135 -14.44 8.71 3.30
N ALA A 136 -13.89 8.01 2.31
CA ALA A 136 -12.49 7.62 2.30
C ALA A 136 -11.59 8.75 1.76
N TRP A 137 -10.30 8.63 2.04
CA TRP A 137 -9.26 9.52 1.55
C TRP A 137 -8.34 8.77 0.58
N VAL A 138 -7.77 9.49 -0.38
CA VAL A 138 -6.74 8.97 -1.28
C VAL A 138 -5.42 9.65 -0.94
N LEU A 139 -4.37 8.84 -0.79
CA LEU A 139 -3.01 9.32 -0.61
C LEU A 139 -2.54 10.02 -1.88
N VAL A 140 -2.21 11.30 -1.78
CA VAL A 140 -1.43 12.00 -2.79
C VAL A 140 0.00 11.50 -2.64
N LEU A 141 0.63 11.03 -3.72
CA LEU A 141 1.87 10.24 -3.63
C LEU A 141 2.97 10.87 -2.75
N THR A 142 3.83 10.00 -2.25
CA THR A 142 4.92 10.24 -1.30
C THR A 142 4.45 10.49 0.14
N PRO A 143 4.16 9.42 0.91
CA PRO A 143 4.04 9.55 2.35
C PRO A 143 5.42 9.92 2.92
N LEU A 144 5.48 11.00 3.70
CA LEU A 144 6.70 11.33 4.42
C LEU A 144 6.69 10.52 5.72
N LEU A 145 7.81 9.85 6.04
CA LEU A 145 7.97 9.33 7.38
C LEU A 145 7.85 10.50 8.34
N ALA A 146 6.88 10.44 9.25
CA ALA A 146 6.91 11.36 10.36
C ALA A 146 8.19 11.01 11.15
N PRO A 147 9.11 11.96 11.43
CA PRO A 147 10.06 11.72 12.49
C PRO A 147 9.27 11.29 13.72
N THR A 148 9.76 10.25 14.39
CA THR A 148 9.14 9.79 15.65
C THR A 148 8.90 11.03 16.50
N PRO A 149 7.66 11.27 16.97
CA PRO A 149 7.40 12.45 17.77
C PRO A 149 8.30 12.34 19.00
N ASP A 150 9.36 13.13 19.00
CA ASP A 150 10.06 13.47 20.22
C ASP A 150 8.97 14.05 21.13
N PRO A 151 8.68 13.45 22.29
CA PRO A 151 7.62 13.93 23.18
C PRO A 151 7.82 15.40 23.61
N ASP A 152 9.01 15.98 23.36
CA ASP A 152 9.35 17.36 23.66
C ASP A 152 9.30 18.31 22.43
N ALA A 153 9.07 17.81 21.21
CA ALA A 153 9.01 18.64 20.01
C ALA A 153 7.66 19.39 19.90
N THR A 154 7.62 20.59 20.47
CA THR A 154 6.52 21.54 20.24
C THR A 154 6.34 21.87 18.75
N THR A 155 5.09 22.10 18.35
CA THR A 155 4.58 22.32 16.98
C THR A 155 5.38 23.35 16.14
N GLY A 156 6.21 24.20 16.76
CA GLY A 156 7.09 25.15 16.08
C GLY A 156 8.25 24.52 15.30
N SER A 157 8.76 23.35 15.72
CA SER A 157 9.92 22.70 15.08
C SER A 157 9.63 22.18 13.66
N TRP A 158 8.36 21.96 13.33
CA TRP A 158 7.94 21.37 12.06
C TRP A 158 7.94 22.36 10.90
N VAL A 159 7.67 23.64 11.19
CA VAL A 159 7.66 24.72 10.18
C VAL A 159 9.09 25.08 9.76
N ASP A 160 10.04 25.02 10.70
CA ASP A 160 11.43 25.37 10.44
C ASP A 160 12.14 24.35 9.54
N HIS A 161 11.79 23.06 9.63
CA HIS A 161 12.36 22.02 8.77
C HIS A 161 11.81 22.04 7.34
N LEU A 162 10.60 22.57 7.13
CA LEU A 162 10.02 22.78 5.79
C LEU A 162 10.41 24.13 5.18
N SER A 163 10.93 25.07 5.98
CA SER A 163 11.30 26.43 5.53
C SER A 163 12.80 26.61 5.25
N ALA A 164 13.63 25.59 5.50
CA ALA A 164 15.06 25.67 5.24
C ALA A 164 15.35 25.41 3.75
N PRO A 165 15.95 26.37 3.00
CA PRO A 165 16.35 26.11 1.63
C PRO A 165 17.45 25.04 1.59
N PRO A 166 17.52 24.21 0.53
CA PRO A 166 18.54 23.20 0.40
C PRO A 166 19.93 23.86 0.34
N SER A 167 20.84 23.37 1.17
CA SER A 167 22.28 23.69 1.15
C SER A 167 22.99 23.07 -0.03
#